data_AF-A0A8J6SXR5-F1
#
_entry.id   AF-A0A8J6SXR5-F1
#
_cell.length_a   1.000
_cell.length_b   1.000
_cell.length_c   1.000
_cell.angle_alpha   90.00
_cell.angle_beta   90.00
_cell.angle_gamma   90.00
#
_symmetry.space_group_name_H-M   'P 1'
#
loop_
_entity.id
_entity.type
_entity.pdbx_description
1 polymer ?
#
loop_
_entity_poly.entity_id
_entity_poly.type
_entity_poly.pdbx_seq_one_letter_code
_entity_poly.pdbx_strand_id
1 'polypeptide(L)'
;MATVVFECPLDDETLQTIRELRELRLEVARKQVADIDIVMDRLKVQGALLEDEKETYREAVLSDLSDQCLVLESRLKLTETVYFDELELYIEIMTDRQSV
;
A
#
# COMPACT_ATOMS: atom_id res chain seq x y z
N MET A 1 -16.72 2.15 3.21
CA MET A 1 -16.90 0.84 3.87
C MET A 1 -16.60 1.01 5.35
N ALA A 2 -17.34 0.36 6.25
CA ALA A 2 -17.10 0.46 7.69
C ALA A 2 -15.84 -0.36 8.04
N THR A 3 -14.81 0.31 8.54
CA THR A 3 -13.56 -0.30 8.99
C THR A 3 -13.81 -1.02 10.31
N VAL A 4 -13.85 -2.35 10.32
CA VAL A 4 -13.98 -3.13 11.55
C VAL A 4 -12.60 -3.28 12.17
N VAL A 5 -12.43 -2.67 13.35
CA VAL A 5 -11.21 -2.73 14.15
C VAL A 5 -11.40 -3.80 15.22
N PHE A 6 -10.51 -4.79 15.26
CA PHE A 6 -10.53 -5.80 16.31
C PHE A 6 -9.58 -5.39 17.44
N GLU A 7 -10.11 -5.19 18.63
CA GLU A 7 -9.34 -5.26 19.88
C GLU A 7 -9.31 -6.73 20.30
N CYS A 8 -8.38 -7.52 19.76
CA CYS A 8 -8.33 -8.98 19.98
C CYS A 8 -6.98 -9.38 20.59
N PRO A 9 -6.92 -10.38 21.49
CA PRO A 9 -5.67 -10.94 21.99
C PRO A 9 -5.05 -11.82 20.91
N LEU A 10 -4.54 -11.20 19.84
CA LEU A 10 -3.67 -11.85 18.89
C LEU A 10 -2.33 -12.14 19.57
N ASP A 11 -1.75 -13.28 19.26
CA ASP A 11 -0.39 -13.61 19.66
C ASP A 11 0.60 -12.63 19.00
N ASP A 12 1.70 -12.35 19.70
CA ASP A 12 2.71 -11.38 19.24
C ASP A 12 3.31 -11.75 17.87
N GLU A 13 3.33 -13.05 17.52
CA GLU A 13 3.83 -13.55 16.23
C GLU A 13 2.88 -13.18 15.07
N THR A 14 1.57 -13.29 15.26
CA THR A 14 0.57 -12.81 14.29
C THR A 14 0.64 -11.30 14.10
N LEU A 15 0.77 -10.52 15.18
CA LEU A 15 0.91 -9.07 15.11
C LEU A 15 2.19 -8.66 14.35
N GLN A 16 3.30 -9.34 14.62
CA GLN A 16 4.56 -9.12 13.93
C GLN A 16 4.44 -9.44 12.44
N THR A 17 3.79 -10.54 12.06
CA THR A 17 3.61 -10.91 10.65
C THR A 17 2.74 -9.90 9.91
N ILE A 18 1.66 -9.42 10.53
CA ILE A 18 0.80 -8.37 9.96
C ILE A 18 1.58 -7.07 9.77
N ARG A 19 2.45 -6.72 10.73
CA ARG A 19 3.33 -5.56 10.60
C ARG A 19 4.31 -5.70 9.43
N GLU A 20 4.95 -6.85 9.28
CA GLU A 20 5.84 -7.13 8.15
C GLU A 20 5.10 -7.04 6.81
N LEU A 21 3.86 -7.52 6.75
CA LEU A 21 2.99 -7.36 5.58
C LEU A 21 2.68 -5.88 5.29
N ARG A 22 2.43 -5.06 6.32
CA ARG A 22 2.25 -3.60 6.13
C ARG A 22 3.51 -2.95 5.57
N GLU A 23 4.68 -3.29 6.09
CA GLU A 23 5.96 -2.75 5.64
C GLU A 23 6.23 -3.13 4.18
N LEU A 24 6.03 -4.40 3.82
CA LEU A 24 6.19 -4.89 2.44
C LEU A 24 5.22 -4.19 1.47
N ARG A 25 3.94 -4.05 1.85
CA ARG A 25 2.95 -3.36 1.02
C ARG A 25 3.30 -1.89 0.81
N LEU A 26 3.81 -1.22 1.84
CA LEU A 26 4.28 0.16 1.73
C LEU A 26 5.49 0.28 0.80
N GLU A 27 6.44 -0.65 0.90
CA GLU A 27 7.60 -0.68 0.00
C GLU A 27 7.17 -0.85 -1.47
N VAL A 28 6.27 -1.80 -1.74
CA VAL A 28 5.73 -2.03 -3.09
C VAL A 28 5.01 -0.80 -3.61
N ALA A 29 4.14 -0.18 -2.80
CA ALA A 29 3.40 1.01 -3.20
C ALA A 29 4.34 2.19 -3.51
N ARG A 30 5.36 2.43 -2.67
CA ARG A 30 6.39 3.47 -2.92
C ARG A 30 7.18 3.20 -4.19
N LYS A 31 7.50 1.95 -4.46
CA LYS A 31 8.17 1.56 -5.70
C LYS A 31 7.29 1.82 -6.92
N GLN A 32 6.00 1.48 -6.86
CA GLN A 32 5.05 1.76 -7.94
C GLN A 32 4.93 3.27 -8.22
N VAL A 33 4.88 4.10 -7.17
CA VAL A 33 4.90 5.57 -7.32
C VAL A 33 6.17 6.03 -8.05
N ALA A 34 7.34 5.52 -7.65
CA ALA A 34 8.60 5.86 -8.30
C ALA A 34 8.65 5.40 -9.76
N ASP A 35 8.14 4.21 -10.08
CA ASP A 35 8.09 3.67 -11.43
C ASP A 35 7.16 4.52 -12.33
N ILE A 36 6.02 4.98 -11.79
CA ILE A 36 5.11 5.89 -12.50
C ILE A 36 5.79 7.24 -12.76
N ASP A 37 6.49 7.81 -11.78
CA ASP A 37 7.24 9.06 -11.96
C ASP A 37 8.28 8.92 -13.09
N ILE A 38 8.99 7.78 -13.17
CA ILE A 38 9.92 7.47 -14.26
C ILE A 38 9.23 7.41 -15.62
N VAL A 39 8.05 6.78 -15.70
CA VAL A 39 7.27 6.70 -16.95
C VAL A 39 6.79 8.09 -17.38
N MET A 40 6.28 8.89 -16.45
CA MET A 40 5.83 10.26 -16.71
C MET A 40 6.97 11.15 -17.23
N ASP A 41 8.16 11.03 -16.65
CA ASP A 41 9.35 11.74 -17.14
C ASP A 41 9.76 11.30 -18.55
N ARG A 42 9.65 10.01 -18.86
CA ARG A 42 9.92 9.52 -20.22
C ARG A 42 8.91 10.07 -21.23
N LEU A 43 7.62 10.10 -20.89
CA LEU A 43 6.58 10.65 -21.76
C LEU A 43 6.79 12.15 -22.03
N LYS A 44 7.23 12.90 -21.01
CA LYS A 44 7.64 14.30 -21.16
C LYS A 44 8.82 14.44 -22.13
N VAL A 45 9.89 13.66 -21.95
CA VAL A 45 11.08 13.72 -22.84
C VAL A 45 10.72 13.37 -24.29
N GLN A 46 9.76 12.47 -24.49
CA GLN A 46 9.26 12.09 -25.81
C GLN A 46 8.33 13.15 -26.45
N GLY A 47 7.99 14.23 -25.74
CA GLY A 47 7.04 15.24 -26.20
C GLY A 47 5.60 14.75 -26.27
N ALA A 48 5.30 13.59 -25.68
CA ALA A 48 3.95 13.04 -25.58
C ALA A 48 3.11 13.69 -24.48
N LEU A 49 3.75 14.50 -23.63
CA LEU A 49 3.14 15.17 -22.50
C LEU A 49 3.74 16.56 -22.34
N LEU A 50 2.89 17.58 -22.25
CA LEU A 50 3.29 18.97 -22.05
C LEU A 50 3.67 19.23 -20.58
N GLU A 51 4.55 20.21 -20.32
CA GLU A 51 5.05 20.49 -18.95
C GLU A 51 3.94 20.87 -17.98
N ASP A 52 2.96 21.62 -18.47
CA ASP A 52 1.78 22.12 -17.78
C ASP A 52 0.75 21.01 -17.49
N GLU A 53 0.79 19.90 -18.23
CA GLU A 53 -0.08 18.75 -18.02
C GLU A 53 0.52 17.74 -17.04
N LYS A 54 1.85 17.75 -16.85
CA LYS A 54 2.56 16.79 -16.00
C LYS A 54 2.02 16.74 -14.59
N GLU A 55 1.85 17.89 -13.95
CA GLU A 55 1.46 17.90 -12.54
C GLU A 55 0.00 17.49 -12.36
N THR A 56 -0.87 17.84 -13.31
CA THR A 56 -2.28 17.44 -13.30
C THR A 56 -2.45 15.93 -13.51
N TYR A 57 -1.73 15.34 -14.48
CA TYR A 57 -1.73 13.89 -14.68
C TYR A 57 -1.07 13.15 -13.53
N ARG A 58 0.01 13.71 -12.99
CA ARG A 58 0.71 13.15 -11.83
C ARG A 58 -0.21 13.13 -10.61
N GLU A 59 -0.91 14.22 -10.31
CA GLU A 59 -1.92 14.25 -9.24
C GLU A 59 -3.04 13.23 -9.51
N ALA A 60 -3.60 13.19 -10.72
CA ALA A 60 -4.69 12.27 -11.02
C ALA A 60 -4.29 10.78 -10.93
N VAL A 61 -3.10 10.42 -11.41
CA VAL A 61 -2.61 9.02 -11.42
C VAL A 61 -2.04 8.61 -10.06
N LEU A 62 -1.39 9.53 -9.34
CA LEU A 62 -0.75 9.23 -8.07
C LEU A 62 -1.63 9.50 -6.85
N SER A 63 -2.76 10.19 -6.96
CA SER A 63 -3.62 10.48 -5.80
C SER A 63 -4.02 9.20 -5.07
N ASP A 64 -4.55 8.21 -5.79
CA ASP A 64 -5.02 6.96 -5.19
C ASP A 64 -3.88 6.15 -4.55
N LEU A 65 -2.72 6.10 -5.21
CA LEU A 65 -1.53 5.39 -4.71
C LEU A 65 -0.90 6.11 -3.50
N SER A 66 -0.91 7.43 -3.51
CA SER A 66 -0.41 8.27 -2.42
C SER A 66 -1.32 8.19 -1.21
N ASP A 67 -2.65 8.18 -1.41
CA ASP A 67 -3.64 7.95 -0.37
C ASP A 67 -3.47 6.56 0.27
N GLN A 68 -3.23 5.53 -0.55
CA GLN A 68 -2.92 4.19 -0.05
C GLN A 68 -1.62 4.16 0.77
N CYS A 69 -0.57 4.87 0.35
CA CYS A 69 0.67 5.00 1.12
C CYS A 69 0.42 5.68 2.47
N LEU A 70 -0.32 6.79 2.49
CA LEU A 70 -0.68 7.52 3.71
C LEU A 70 -1.48 6.64 4.68
N VAL A 71 -2.43 5.86 4.16
CA VAL A 71 -3.19 4.90 4.96
C VAL A 71 -2.24 3.87 5.56
N LEU A 72 -1.39 3.21 4.76
CA LEU A 72 -0.44 2.20 5.27
C LEU A 72 0.53 2.79 6.31
N GLU A 73 1.03 4.00 6.09
CA GLU A 73 1.88 4.71 7.06
C GLU A 73 1.15 5.02 8.37
N SER A 74 -0.13 5.41 8.30
CA SER A 74 -0.95 5.62 9.49
C SER A 74 -1.18 4.33 10.27
N ARG A 75 -1.37 3.20 9.56
CA ARG A 75 -1.58 1.87 10.15
C ARG A 75 -0.30 1.29 10.74
N LEU A 76 0.87 1.61 10.19
CA LEU A 76 2.17 1.24 10.78
C LEU A 76 2.42 1.93 12.12
N LYS A 77 1.86 3.12 12.34
CA LYS A 77 1.93 3.81 13.65
C LYS A 77 1.03 3.18 14.71
N LEU A 78 0.01 2.44 14.29
CA LEU A 78 -0.98 1.78 15.16
C LEU A 78 -0.70 0.27 15.18
N THR A 79 0.39 -0.12 15.83
CA THR A 79 0.89 -1.50 15.86
C THR A 79 -0.05 -2.49 16.56
N GLU A 80 -0.87 -2.01 17.49
CA GLU A 80 -1.83 -2.82 18.27
C GLU A 80 -3.19 -2.96 17.58
N THR A 81 -3.40 -2.26 16.47
CA THR A 81 -4.67 -2.25 15.75
C THR A 81 -4.55 -3.13 14.53
N VAL A 82 -5.38 -4.16 14.39
CA VAL A 82 -5.47 -4.98 13.17
C VAL A 82 -6.74 -4.65 12.42
N TYR A 83 -6.59 -4.40 11.12
CA TYR A 83 -7.69 -4.09 10.23
C TYR A 83 -8.17 -5.38 9.54
N PHE A 84 -9.48 -5.49 9.30
CA PHE A 84 -10.09 -6.70 8.74
C PHE A 84 -9.45 -7.14 7.41
N ASP A 85 -9.17 -6.19 6.51
CA ASP A 85 -8.52 -6.45 5.21
C ASP A 85 -7.10 -7.02 5.36
N GLU A 86 -6.39 -6.66 6.42
CA GLU A 86 -5.05 -7.18 6.70
C GLU A 86 -5.11 -8.58 7.31
N LEU A 87 -6.12 -8.85 8.14
CA LEU A 87 -6.38 -10.17 8.70
C LEU A 87 -6.79 -11.16 7.59
N GLU A 88 -7.67 -10.74 6.70
CA GLU A 88 -8.11 -11.54 5.55
C GLU A 88 -6.91 -11.92 4.66
N LEU A 89 -6.08 -10.93 4.30
CA LEU A 89 -4.86 -11.17 3.52
C LEU A 89 -3.88 -12.10 4.24
N TYR A 90 -3.70 -11.93 5.55
CA TYR A 90 -2.86 -12.83 6.35
C TYR A 90 -3.38 -14.27 6.29
N ILE A 91 -4.69 -14.46 6.47
CA ILE A 91 -5.34 -15.78 6.41
C ILE A 91 -5.16 -16.37 5.00
N GLU A 92 -5.38 -15.61 3.93
CA GLU A 92 -5.18 -16.06 2.55
C GLU A 92 -3.76 -16.58 2.33
N ILE A 93 -2.74 -15.78 2.71
CA ILE A 93 -1.32 -16.16 2.56
C ILE A 93 -0.99 -17.42 3.37
N MET A 94 -1.52 -17.53 4.58
CA MET A 94 -1.29 -18.70 5.44
C MET A 94 -1.99 -19.96 4.93
N THR A 95 -3.17 -19.80 4.33
CA THR A 95 -3.94 -20.91 3.75
C THR A 95 -3.29 -21.42 2.47
N ASP A 96 -2.79 -20.52 1.61
CA ASP A 96 -2.03 -20.86 0.40
C ASP A 96 -0.70 -21.56 0.70
N ARG A 97 -0.10 -21.29 1.86
CA ARG A 97 1.09 -22.01 2.33
C ARG A 97 0.81 -23.44 2.82
N GLN A 98 -0.45 -23.78 3.13
CA GLN A 98 -0.83 -25.13 3.59
C GLN A 98 -1.29 -26.04 2.44
N SER A 99 -1.58 -25.48 1.27
CA SER A 99 -2.01 -26.19 0.06
C SER A 99 -0.86 -26.55 -0.90
N VAL A 100 0.40 -26.32 -0.51
CA VAL A 100 1.64 -26.73 -1.20
C VAL A 100 2.36 -27.78 -0.36
#